data_AF-A0A5Q0NUB8-F1
#
_entry.id   AF-A0A5Q0NUB8-F1
#
_cell.length_a   1.000
_cell.length_b   1.000
_cell.length_c   1.000
_cell.angle_alpha   90.00
_cell.angle_beta   90.00
_cell.angle_gamma   90.00
#
_symmetry.space_group_name_H-M   'P 1'
#
loop_
_entity.id
_entity.type
_entity.pdbx_description
1 polymer ?
#
loop_
_entity_poly.entity_id
_entity_poly.type
_entity_poly.pdbx_seq_one_letter_code
_entity_poly.pdbx_strand_id
1 'polypeptide(L)' 'MNPIQIPDDWDDRGLITFEEFCDLIRTPQRTVRDWRRRGIGPRWARFDGCGRLYITVADARRFLASATPTQFGDRSDG' A
#
# COMPACT_ATOMS: atom_id res chain seq x y z
N MET A 1 9.96 10.90 -11.35
CA MET A 1 9.53 9.52 -10.98
C MET A 1 8.18 9.69 -10.33
N ASN A 2 7.08 9.32 -11.01
CA ASN A 2 5.75 9.53 -10.42
C ASN A 2 5.61 8.69 -9.16
N PRO A 3 5.05 9.24 -8.08
CA PRO A 3 4.75 8.46 -6.89
C PRO A 3 3.79 7.33 -7.26
N ILE A 4 3.96 6.16 -6.63
CA ILE A 4 3.01 5.07 -6.77
C ILE A 4 1.70 5.56 -6.15
N GLN A 5 0.66 5.70 -6.95
CA GLN A 5 -0.68 6.09 -6.52
C GLN A 5 -1.65 4.98 -6.87
N ILE A 6 -2.60 4.72 -5.96
CA ILE A 6 -3.71 3.84 -6.25
C ILE A 6 -4.76 4.67 -6.98
N PRO A 7 -5.31 4.21 -8.11
CA PRO A 7 -6.34 4.96 -8.84
C PRO A 7 -7.51 5.33 -7.92
N ASP A 8 -8.03 6.55 -8.04
CA ASP A 8 -9.13 7.04 -7.21
C ASP A 8 -10.44 6.24 -7.41
N ASP A 9 -10.60 5.67 -8.61
CA ASP A 9 -11.75 4.83 -9.00
C ASP A 9 -11.84 3.49 -8.23
N TRP A 10 -10.77 3.08 -7.55
CA TRP A 10 -10.81 1.87 -6.72
C TRP A 10 -11.64 2.11 -5.45
N ASP A 11 -12.59 1.21 -5.19
CA ASP A 11 -13.39 1.21 -3.96
C ASP A 11 -12.48 0.99 -2.73
N ASP A 12 -12.57 1.87 -1.74
CA ASP A 12 -11.79 1.81 -0.50
C ASP A 12 -11.98 0.49 0.28
N ARG A 13 -13.13 -0.16 0.13
CA ARG A 13 -13.44 -1.48 0.71
C ARG A 13 -12.95 -2.64 -0.14
N GLY A 14 -12.45 -2.36 -1.34
CA GLY A 14 -11.80 -3.34 -2.21
C GLY A 14 -10.64 -4.01 -1.47
N LEU A 15 -10.48 -5.31 -1.71
CA LEU A 15 -9.41 -6.10 -1.10
C LEU A 15 -8.26 -6.22 -2.09
N ILE A 16 -7.05 -5.98 -1.59
CA ILE A 16 -5.80 -6.19 -2.32
C ILE A 16 -5.06 -7.32 -1.63
N THR A 17 -4.66 -8.36 -2.36
CA THR A 17 -3.85 -9.44 -1.82
C THR A 17 -2.41 -9.00 -1.59
N PHE A 18 -1.66 -9.78 -0.81
CA PHE A 18 -0.23 -9.54 -0.59
C PHE A 18 0.58 -9.43 -1.89
N GLU A 19 0.32 -10.33 -2.85
CA GLU A 19 0.98 -10.33 -4.14
C GLU A 19 0.63 -9.09 -4.96
N GLU A 20 -0.66 -8.75 -5.05
CA GLU A 20 -1.13 -7.56 -5.77
C GLU A 20 -0.54 -6.27 -5.17
N PHE A 21 -0.44 -6.19 -3.84
CA PHE A 21 0.20 -5.07 -3.18
C PHE A 21 1.68 -4.96 -3.54
N CYS A 22 2.41 -6.09 -3.58
CA CYS A 22 3.82 -6.10 -3.97
C CYS A 22 4.02 -5.60 -5.40
N ASP A 23 3.16 -6.04 -6.32
CA ASP A 23 3.18 -5.63 -7.72
C ASP A 23 2.85 -4.15 -7.87
N LEU A 24 1.82 -3.68 -7.15
CA LEU A 24 1.39 -2.28 -7.11
C LEU A 24 2.54 -1.36 -6.69
N ILE A 25 3.26 -1.70 -5.62
CA ILE A 25 4.37 -0.88 -5.12
C ILE A 25 5.72 -1.23 -5.76
N ARG A 26 5.72 -2.11 -6.78
CA ARG A 26 6.90 -2.62 -7.48
C ARG A 26 8.02 -3.08 -6.53
N THR A 27 7.63 -3.69 -5.42
CA THR A 27 8.56 -4.13 -4.37
C THR A 27 8.52 -5.65 -4.27
N PRO A 28 9.68 -6.33 -4.29
CA PRO A 28 9.72 -7.79 -4.18
C PRO A 28 9.04 -8.30 -2.91
N GLN A 29 8.30 -9.41 -3.04
CA GLN A 29 7.62 -10.06 -1.91
C GLN A 29 8.55 -10.34 -0.71
N ARG A 30 9.83 -10.68 -0.96
CA ARG A 30 10.82 -10.89 0.12
C ARG A 30 11.02 -9.63 0.99
N THR A 31 11.01 -8.45 0.37
CA THR A 31 11.21 -7.17 1.04
C THR A 31 9.97 -6.81 1.85
N VAL A 32 8.77 -6.98 1.27
CA VAL A 32 7.52 -6.74 2.01
C VAL A 32 7.34 -7.76 3.15
N ARG A 33 7.79 -9.01 2.99
CA ARG A 33 7.84 -10.00 4.08
C ARG A 33 8.78 -9.57 5.20
N ASP A 34 9.96 -9.02 4.89
CA ASP A 34 10.88 -8.45 5.88
C ASP A 34 10.23 -7.29 6.63
N TRP A 35 9.57 -6.37 5.92
CA TRP A 35 8.81 -5.27 6.54
C TRP A 35 7.77 -5.79 7.53
N ARG A 36 6.99 -6.81 7.14
CA ARG A 36 6.01 -7.44 8.04
C ARG A 36 6.65 -8.01 9.29
N ARG A 37 7.81 -8.68 9.17
CA ARG A 37 8.56 -9.19 10.34
C ARG A 37 9.03 -8.07 11.26
N ARG A 38 9.33 -6.90 10.70
CA ARG A 38 9.77 -5.69 11.41
C ARG A 38 8.61 -4.81 11.88
N GLY A 39 7.36 -5.19 11.65
CA GLY A 39 6.18 -4.39 12.02
C GLY A 39 5.94 -3.17 11.12
N ILE A 40 6.52 -3.14 9.92
CA ILE A 40 6.38 -2.06 8.93
C ILE A 40 5.37 -2.50 7.87
N GLY A 41 4.47 -1.59 7.48
CA GLY A 41 3.50 -1.82 6.40
C GLY A 41 2.05 -1.60 6.78
N PRO A 42 1.12 -1.81 5.83
CA PRO A 42 -0.31 -1.76 6.09
C PRO A 42 -0.76 -2.89 7.03
N ARG A 43 -1.95 -2.74 7.62
CA ARG A 43 -2.50 -3.74 8.55
C ARG A 43 -3.05 -4.93 7.78
N TRP A 44 -2.23 -5.97 7.68
CA TRP A 44 -2.60 -7.23 7.03
C TRP A 44 -3.70 -7.98 7.79
N ALA A 45 -4.78 -8.30 7.09
CA ALA A 45 -5.82 -9.21 7.52
C ALA A 45 -5.62 -10.61 6.92
N ARG A 46 -6.17 -11.62 7.61
CA ARG A 46 -6.30 -13.00 7.11
C ARG A 46 -7.78 -13.30 7.00
N PHE A 47 -8.20 -13.86 5.88
CA PHE A 47 -9.47 -14.57 5.79
C PHE A 47 -9.27 -16.00 6.26
N ASP A 48 -10.17 -16.49 7.11
CA ASP A 48 -10.13 -17.86 7.59
C ASP A 48 -10.12 -18.86 6.42
N GLY A 49 -9.26 -19.87 6.53
CA GLY A 49 -9.17 -20.96 5.57
C GLY A 49 -8.30 -20.73 4.32
N CYS A 50 -8.08 -19.50 3.86
CA CYS A 50 -7.36 -19.26 2.59
C CYS A 50 -5.83 -19.08 2.73
N GLY A 51 -5.30 -18.87 3.94
CA GLY A 51 -3.86 -18.70 4.20
C GLY A 51 -3.21 -17.45 3.61
N ARG A 52 -3.91 -16.74 2.71
CA ARG A 52 -3.46 -15.53 2.03
C ARG A 52 -3.69 -14.29 2.90
N LEU A 53 -2.93 -13.26 2.62
CA LEU A 53 -2.94 -11.99 3.34
C LEU A 53 -3.55 -10.93 2.45
N TYR A 54 -4.32 -10.05 3.06
CA TYR A 54 -5.09 -9.02 2.37
C TYR A 54 -5.01 -7.71 3.14
N ILE A 55 -5.22 -6.62 2.42
CA ILE A 55 -5.45 -5.28 2.98
C ILE A 55 -6.60 -4.65 2.22
N THR A 56 -7.21 -3.61 2.78
CA THR A 56 -8.15 -2.79 2.01
C THR A 56 -7.39 -1.82 1.10
N VAL A 57 -8.04 -1.33 0.05
CA VAL A 57 -7.55 -0.22 -0.76
C VAL A 57 -7.26 1.00 0.12
N ALA A 58 -8.13 1.29 1.08
CA ALA A 58 -7.94 2.37 2.05
C ALA A 58 -6.65 2.21 2.88
N ASP A 59 -6.35 0.99 3.36
CA ASP A 59 -5.11 0.71 4.10
C ASP A 59 -3.87 0.91 3.23
N ALA A 60 -3.95 0.50 1.96
CA ALA A 60 -2.86 0.66 1.00
C ALA A 60 -2.61 2.15 0.68
N ARG A 61 -3.68 2.92 0.43
CA ARG A 61 -3.61 4.39 0.24
C ARG A 61 -2.99 5.06 1.45
N ARG A 62 -3.46 4.73 2.65
CA ARG A 62 -2.93 5.28 3.91
C ARG A 62 -1.44 4.98 4.09
N PHE A 63 -1.01 3.76 3.79
CA PHE A 63 0.40 3.39 3.88
C PHE A 63 1.25 4.18 2.89
N LEU A 64 0.83 4.26 1.62
CA LEU A 64 1.56 5.01 0.59
C LEU A 64 1.63 6.51 0.89
N ALA A 65 0.56 7.09 1.43
CA ALA A 65 0.56 8.48 1.89
C ALA A 65 1.56 8.70 3.03
N SER A 66 1.68 7.75 3.97
CA SER A 66 2.66 7.84 5.07
C SER A 66 4.11 7.57 4.65
N ALA A 67 4.31 6.78 3.59
CA ALA A 67 5.62 6.43 3.06
C ALA A 67 6.17 7.49 2.09
N THR A 68 5.30 8.33 1.53
CA THR A 68 5.72 9.48 0.74
C THR A 68 6.11 10.59 1.70
N PRO A 69 7.40 10.97 1.82
CA PRO A 69 7.74 12.17 2.56
C PRO A 69 7.01 13.33 1.87
N THR A 70 6.14 13.97 2.64
CA THR A 70 5.36 15.13 2.27
C THR A 70 6.08 16.00 1.24
N GLN A 71 5.67 15.91 -0.03
CA GLN A 71 6.01 16.92 -1.04
C GLN A 71 5.14 18.15 -0.77
N PHE A 72 5.41 18.85 0.34
CA PHE A 72 5.02 20.25 0.46
C PHE A 72 6.00 21.03 -0.40
N GLY A 73 5.60 21.41 -1.61
CA GLY A 73 6.44 22.26 -2.43
C GLY A 73 6.06 22.34 -3.90
N ASP A 74 4.81 22.67 -4.21
CA ASP A 74 4.55 23.54 -5.35
C ASP A 74 3.38 24.47 -5.02
N ARG A 75 3.71 25.53 -4.30
CA ARG A 75 2.88 26.73 -4.23
C ARG A 75 3.15 27.49 -5.53
N SER A 76 2.37 27.18 -6.56
CA SER A 76 2.21 28.05 -7.72
C SER A 76 1.03 28.99 -7.45
N ASP A 77 1.34 30.15 -6.88
CA ASP A 77 0.55 31.39 -6.88
C ASP A 77 1.63 32.47 -6.72
N GLY A 78 2.08 33.15 -7.76
CA GLY A 78 1.31 34.05 -8.61
C GLY A 78 1.95 35.42 -8.46
#